data_AF-A0A534GC57-F1
#
_entry.id   AF-A0A534GC57-F1
#
_cell.length_a   1.000
_cell.length_b   1.000
_cell.length_c   1.000
_cell.angle_alpha   90.00
_cell.angle_beta   90.00
_cell.angle_gamma   90.00
#
_symmetry.space_group_name_H-M   'P 1'
#
loop_
_entity.id
_entity.type
_entity.pdbx_description
1 polymer ?
#
loop_
_entity_poly.entity_id
_entity_poly.type
_entity_poly.pdbx_seq_one_letter_code
_entity_poly.pdbx_strand_id
1 'polypeptide(L)'
;LQEPVILPARLPNLLLNGTSGIAVGMATDIPPHNLRELAAAAVHLLEDPEATLAALMKHVLGPDLPTGAEIISPRADLKEFYDKGVGTFKARATWEIEDGNAVITSFPYQVSPSRVLQQIDEQWRAKKLPMIESYNDESDHENPTRLVIVPRSNRIDLVELMNHLFATTDLERNYRVNLNIIALDGRPRVMSLKEILGEWLEFRTTTVRRRLQHRLEKVSKRLHILDGLLIAFLNLDEVIRIVRREDEPKPVLMKRFKLSDEQAEEILNTRLRHLAKLEEMKIREEQKTLSAEREELEALLKSKAKLKKLIAAEIRADAEKYGDERRTKIIEREAAQAIDETTLIPNEPVTVVLSTGGWVRSAKGHDVEPGALSYKGGDAFKALARGRSLQSAVFIDSTGRTYTLPAHSLPSARGHGEPLSGRLDPPDGAKFAGVMIGEPEDLWLLASDAGYGFTARLKDLISDRRAGKTVLSVPENAHVLAPAPVPSPDSLVAVVSSEGKLLAFPVGEVPEMPRGKGNKLYDIPGKKARARTELMTAAAVVPPNASLVLWSGETERVIEWRDLQAYVGERAQRGTVLKRGWPRNIDRMEARLPAQDGNKGDKAEKNDKSDKGVKSDKGDKGDKGDKGD
;
A
#
# COMPACT_ATOMS: atom_id res chain seq x y z
N LEU A 1 -47.51 10.82 -23.47
CA LEU A 1 -47.10 9.62 -22.71
C LEU A 1 -47.08 9.98 -21.23
N GLN A 2 -47.50 9.08 -20.35
CA GLN A 2 -47.32 9.22 -18.90
C GLN A 2 -46.24 8.22 -18.47
N GLU A 3 -45.30 8.64 -17.62
CA GLU A 3 -44.23 7.79 -17.08
C GLU A 3 -44.24 7.79 -15.54
N PRO A 4 -43.84 6.69 -14.89
CA PRO A 4 -43.79 6.63 -13.43
C PRO A 4 -42.57 7.38 -12.88
N VAL A 5 -42.80 8.28 -11.92
CA VAL A 5 -41.72 8.99 -11.19
C VAL A 5 -40.88 8.03 -10.34
N ILE A 6 -41.52 6.99 -9.77
CA ILE A 6 -40.88 5.98 -8.91
C ILE A 6 -41.39 4.59 -9.27
N LEU A 7 -40.53 3.58 -9.15
CA LEU A 7 -40.88 2.18 -9.34
C LEU A 7 -41.20 1.51 -7.99
N PRO A 8 -42.25 0.67 -7.89
CA PRO A 8 -42.68 0.04 -6.64
C PRO A 8 -41.76 -1.13 -6.23
N ALA A 9 -40.49 -0.84 -5.96
CA ALA A 9 -39.47 -1.82 -5.60
C ALA A 9 -39.88 -2.64 -4.36
N ARG A 10 -39.68 -3.96 -4.43
CA ARG A 10 -39.97 -4.89 -3.33
C ARG A 10 -38.82 -5.05 -2.33
N LEU A 11 -37.61 -4.74 -2.77
CA LEU A 11 -36.37 -4.79 -1.97
C LEU A 11 -35.58 -3.47 -2.14
N PRO A 12 -34.67 -3.12 -1.22
CA PRO A 12 -33.89 -1.87 -1.25
C PRO A 12 -32.79 -1.89 -2.32
N ASN A 13 -33.19 -1.77 -3.59
CA ASN A 13 -32.30 -1.89 -4.76
C ASN A 13 -31.07 -0.96 -4.74
N LEU A 14 -31.22 0.21 -4.12
CA LEU A 14 -30.14 1.19 -3.98
C LEU A 14 -28.93 0.62 -3.22
N LEU A 15 -29.17 -0.09 -2.12
CA LEU A 15 -28.11 -0.72 -1.34
C LEU A 15 -27.66 -2.05 -1.95
N LEU A 16 -28.57 -2.77 -2.62
CA LEU A 16 -28.26 -4.05 -3.27
C LEU A 16 -27.22 -3.88 -4.38
N ASN A 17 -27.50 -3.00 -5.34
CA ASN A 17 -26.62 -2.80 -6.49
C ASN A 17 -25.56 -1.72 -6.25
N GLY A 18 -25.80 -0.81 -5.31
CA GLY A 18 -24.99 0.38 -5.16
C GLY A 18 -25.14 1.35 -6.34
N THR A 19 -24.42 2.45 -6.27
CA THR A 19 -24.32 3.43 -7.36
C THR A 19 -23.12 4.33 -7.14
N SER A 20 -22.56 4.87 -8.21
CA SER A 20 -21.58 5.95 -8.14
C SER A 20 -22.02 7.06 -9.08
N GLY A 21 -21.87 8.31 -8.65
CA GLY A 21 -22.31 9.46 -9.43
C GLY A 21 -21.76 10.78 -8.91
N ILE A 22 -21.53 11.72 -9.82
CA ILE A 22 -21.03 13.06 -9.53
C ILE A 22 -22.03 14.07 -10.11
N ALA A 23 -22.49 14.99 -9.26
CA ALA A 23 -23.36 16.11 -9.60
C ALA A 23 -22.67 17.45 -9.26
N VAL A 24 -23.33 18.58 -9.51
CA VAL A 24 -22.76 19.91 -9.23
C VAL A 24 -22.56 20.08 -7.71
N GLY A 25 -21.31 19.99 -7.27
CA GLY A 25 -20.93 20.16 -5.86
C GLY A 25 -21.24 18.95 -4.95
N MET A 26 -21.70 17.82 -5.50
CA MET A 26 -22.07 16.63 -4.73
C MET A 26 -21.58 15.36 -5.43
N ALA A 27 -21.27 14.32 -4.65
CA ALA A 27 -20.98 12.99 -5.17
C ALA A 27 -21.74 11.95 -4.34
N THR A 28 -21.96 10.78 -4.91
CA THR A 28 -22.50 9.60 -4.22
C THR A 28 -21.65 8.40 -4.62
N ASP A 29 -21.33 7.57 -3.64
CA ASP A 29 -20.59 6.32 -3.82
C ASP A 29 -21.17 5.31 -2.83
N ILE A 30 -22.07 4.46 -3.30
CA ILE A 30 -22.79 3.47 -2.50
C ILE A 30 -22.30 2.10 -2.96
N PRO A 31 -21.66 1.32 -2.08
CA PRO A 31 -21.21 -0.01 -2.45
C PRO A 31 -22.40 -1.00 -2.48
N PRO A 32 -22.31 -2.10 -3.25
CA PRO A 32 -23.30 -3.17 -3.24
C PRO A 32 -23.28 -3.96 -1.93
N HIS A 33 -24.40 -4.60 -1.61
CA HIS A 33 -24.59 -5.37 -0.38
C HIS A 33 -25.36 -6.66 -0.65
N ASN A 34 -25.18 -7.65 0.22
CA ASN A 34 -25.87 -8.92 0.11
C ASN A 34 -27.38 -8.77 0.34
N LEU A 35 -28.18 -9.43 -0.50
CA LEU A 35 -29.63 -9.33 -0.48
C LEU A 35 -30.24 -9.92 0.79
N ARG A 36 -29.79 -11.12 1.20
CA ARG A 36 -30.34 -11.81 2.37
C ARG A 36 -30.04 -11.05 3.65
N GLU A 37 -28.85 -10.47 3.75
CA GLU A 37 -28.44 -9.63 4.88
C GLU A 37 -29.29 -8.36 5.02
N LEU A 38 -29.47 -7.63 3.91
CA LEU A 38 -30.31 -6.43 3.89
C LEU A 38 -31.78 -6.74 4.18
N ALA A 39 -32.30 -7.83 3.61
CA ALA A 39 -33.67 -8.26 3.87
C ALA A 39 -33.88 -8.61 5.35
N ALA A 40 -32.93 -9.33 5.98
CA ALA A 40 -32.98 -9.65 7.40
C ALA A 40 -32.92 -8.38 8.27
N ALA A 41 -32.03 -7.44 7.95
CA ALA A 41 -31.93 -6.17 8.66
C ALA A 41 -33.19 -5.30 8.51
N ALA A 42 -33.77 -5.23 7.31
CA ALA A 42 -35.00 -4.48 7.06
C ALA A 42 -36.19 -5.10 7.84
N VAL A 43 -36.28 -6.42 7.89
CA VAL A 43 -37.30 -7.12 8.69
C VAL A 43 -37.10 -6.86 10.18
N HIS A 44 -35.86 -6.92 10.68
CA HIS A 44 -35.55 -6.63 12.07
C HIS A 44 -35.94 -5.19 12.45
N LEU A 45 -35.60 -4.20 11.61
CA LEU A 45 -35.96 -2.80 11.81
C LEU A 45 -37.48 -2.55 11.72
N LEU A 46 -38.20 -3.35 10.95
CA LEU A 46 -39.66 -3.27 10.86
C LEU A 46 -40.35 -3.77 12.15
N GLU A 47 -39.77 -4.79 12.77
CA GLU A 47 -40.22 -5.38 14.04
C GLU A 47 -39.83 -4.49 15.24
N ASP A 48 -38.60 -3.97 15.25
CA ASP A 48 -38.06 -3.04 16.25
C ASP A 48 -37.53 -1.74 15.61
N PRO A 49 -38.36 -0.67 15.53
CA PRO A 49 -37.95 0.62 14.96
C PRO A 49 -36.81 1.32 15.73
N GLU A 50 -36.66 1.02 17.02
CA GLU A 50 -35.63 1.61 17.87
C GLU A 50 -34.30 0.83 17.81
N ALA A 51 -34.23 -0.23 16.98
CA ALA A 51 -33.03 -1.02 16.81
C ALA A 51 -31.79 -0.14 16.59
N THR A 52 -30.73 -0.47 17.31
CA THR A 52 -29.45 0.24 17.20
C THR A 52 -28.72 -0.19 15.93
N LEU A 53 -27.80 0.65 15.43
CA LEU A 53 -26.95 0.29 14.30
C LEU A 53 -26.20 -1.02 14.55
N ALA A 54 -25.74 -1.25 15.78
CA ALA A 54 -25.06 -2.48 16.16
C ALA A 54 -25.96 -3.73 16.02
N ALA A 55 -27.27 -3.61 16.24
CA ALA A 55 -28.22 -4.69 15.99
C ALA A 55 -28.40 -4.96 14.49
N LEU A 56 -28.49 -3.90 13.67
CA LEU A 56 -28.56 -4.04 12.21
C LEU A 56 -27.30 -4.69 11.62
N MET A 57 -26.12 -4.33 12.14
CA MET A 57 -24.84 -4.90 11.69
C MET A 57 -24.61 -6.37 12.11
N LYS A 58 -25.45 -6.94 12.99
CA LYS A 58 -25.47 -8.39 13.20
C LYS A 58 -25.99 -9.13 11.97
N HIS A 59 -26.81 -8.45 11.17
CA HIS A 59 -27.36 -8.97 9.93
C HIS A 59 -26.54 -8.50 8.72
N VAL A 60 -26.23 -7.20 8.64
CA VAL A 60 -25.42 -6.60 7.57
C VAL A 60 -23.96 -6.57 8.00
N LEU A 61 -23.18 -7.51 7.50
CA LEU A 61 -21.77 -7.65 7.91
C LEU A 61 -20.89 -6.54 7.32
N GLY A 62 -21.25 -6.05 6.14
CA GLY A 62 -20.44 -5.13 5.34
C GLY A 62 -20.86 -5.19 3.87
N PRO A 63 -20.24 -4.35 3.01
CA PRO A 63 -20.45 -4.43 1.57
C PRO A 63 -20.18 -5.82 0.99
N ASP A 64 -20.95 -6.23 -0.02
CA ASP A 64 -20.75 -7.48 -0.74
C ASP A 64 -20.49 -7.16 -2.22
N LEU A 65 -19.22 -7.28 -2.60
CA LEU A 65 -18.73 -7.00 -3.93
C LEU A 65 -18.95 -8.20 -4.87
N PRO A 66 -19.27 -7.96 -6.15
CA PRO A 66 -19.59 -9.04 -7.08
C PRO A 66 -18.38 -9.91 -7.46
N THR A 67 -17.15 -9.45 -7.19
CA THR A 67 -15.89 -10.10 -7.60
C THR A 67 -15.31 -11.05 -6.54
N GLY A 68 -15.85 -11.09 -5.32
CA GLY A 68 -15.40 -12.03 -4.28
C GLY A 68 -14.10 -11.66 -3.55
N ALA A 69 -13.52 -10.48 -3.83
CA ALA A 69 -12.36 -9.97 -3.10
C ALA A 69 -12.60 -9.87 -1.59
N GLU A 70 -11.53 -9.89 -0.80
CA GLU A 70 -11.60 -9.74 0.65
C GLU A 70 -11.72 -8.26 1.03
N ILE A 71 -12.64 -7.94 1.95
CA ILE A 71 -12.63 -6.64 2.65
C ILE A 71 -11.73 -6.78 3.88
N ILE A 72 -10.69 -5.95 3.93
CA ILE A 72 -9.67 -6.01 4.98
C ILE A 72 -9.80 -4.94 6.07
N SER A 73 -10.73 -4.01 5.88
CA SER A 73 -10.97 -2.94 6.84
C SER A 73 -11.46 -3.49 8.19
N PRO A 74 -10.98 -2.93 9.31
CA PRO A 74 -11.49 -3.25 10.64
C PRO A 74 -13.01 -3.05 10.73
N ARG A 75 -13.67 -3.89 11.54
CA ARG A 75 -15.12 -3.76 11.76
C ARG A 75 -15.53 -2.40 12.37
N ALA A 76 -14.63 -1.77 13.12
CA ALA A 76 -14.87 -0.45 13.69
C ALA A 76 -15.07 0.61 12.59
N ASP A 77 -14.23 0.59 11.55
CA ASP A 77 -14.30 1.50 10.41
C ASP A 77 -15.59 1.29 9.62
N LEU A 78 -15.96 0.02 9.38
CA LEU A 78 -17.23 -0.31 8.72
C LEU A 78 -18.44 0.20 9.52
N LYS A 79 -18.37 0.13 10.85
CA LYS A 79 -19.42 0.66 11.73
C LYS A 79 -19.51 2.18 11.65
N GLU A 80 -18.38 2.88 11.69
CA GLU A 80 -18.35 4.34 11.56
C GLU A 80 -18.87 4.80 10.20
N PHE A 81 -18.51 4.10 9.13
CA PHE A 81 -19.04 4.30 7.79
C PHE A 81 -20.58 4.22 7.78
N TYR A 82 -21.17 3.16 8.35
CA TYR A 82 -22.63 3.01 8.37
C TYR A 82 -23.35 3.99 9.31
N ASP A 83 -22.67 4.49 10.34
CA ASP A 83 -23.20 5.46 11.29
C ASP A 83 -23.27 6.86 10.67
N LYS A 84 -22.18 7.29 10.02
CA LYS A 84 -22.06 8.63 9.43
C LYS A 84 -22.56 8.71 7.99
N GLY A 85 -22.66 7.59 7.29
CA GLY A 85 -22.96 7.52 5.86
C GLY A 85 -21.79 7.94 4.95
N VAL A 86 -20.61 8.23 5.52
CA VAL A 86 -19.39 8.59 4.79
C VAL A 86 -18.21 7.84 5.38
N GLY A 87 -17.29 7.40 4.52
CA GLY A 87 -16.10 6.71 4.97
C GLY A 87 -15.32 6.08 3.83
N THR A 88 -14.46 5.14 4.17
CA THR A 88 -13.68 4.36 3.20
C THR A 88 -13.56 2.92 3.68
N PHE A 89 -13.49 1.98 2.76
CA PHE A 89 -13.06 0.61 3.06
C PHE A 89 -12.03 0.13 2.04
N LYS A 90 -11.26 -0.87 2.43
CA LYS A 90 -10.24 -1.48 1.56
C LYS A 90 -10.70 -2.86 1.11
N ALA A 91 -10.53 -3.15 -0.18
CA ALA A 91 -10.66 -4.50 -0.68
C ALA A 91 -9.32 -4.98 -1.27
N ARG A 92 -9.00 -6.25 -1.00
CA ARG A 92 -7.76 -6.92 -1.39
C ARG A 92 -8.09 -8.16 -2.20
N ALA A 93 -7.30 -8.42 -3.24
CA ALA A 93 -7.37 -9.61 -4.05
C ALA A 93 -7.19 -10.89 -3.20
N THR A 94 -7.90 -11.96 -3.54
CA THR A 94 -7.63 -13.28 -2.94
C THR A 94 -6.59 -14.01 -3.77
N TRP A 95 -5.71 -14.73 -3.10
CA TRP A 95 -4.64 -15.49 -3.73
C TRP A 95 -4.33 -16.75 -2.93
N GLU A 96 -3.71 -17.71 -3.58
CA GLU A 96 -3.25 -18.97 -3.00
C GLU A 96 -1.86 -19.34 -3.53
N ILE A 97 -1.23 -20.31 -2.86
CA ILE A 97 0.07 -20.84 -3.26
C ILE A 97 -0.16 -22.17 -3.98
N GLU A 98 0.26 -22.25 -5.23
CA GLU A 98 0.15 -23.45 -6.07
C GLU A 98 1.51 -23.75 -6.69
N ASP A 99 2.07 -24.95 -6.45
CA ASP A 99 3.38 -25.38 -6.95
C ASP A 99 4.54 -24.40 -6.73
N GLY A 100 4.50 -23.63 -5.63
CA GLY A 100 5.52 -22.62 -5.31
C GLY A 100 5.33 -21.27 -6.00
N ASN A 101 4.21 -21.07 -6.70
CA ASN A 101 3.81 -19.82 -7.33
C ASN A 101 2.69 -19.14 -6.54
N ALA A 102 2.57 -17.81 -6.67
CA ALA A 102 1.42 -17.08 -6.15
C ALA A 102 0.35 -16.97 -7.25
N VAL A 103 -0.83 -17.52 -6.99
CA VAL A 103 -1.97 -17.52 -7.92
C VAL A 103 -3.07 -16.62 -7.37
N ILE A 104 -3.38 -15.54 -8.09
CA ILE A 104 -4.46 -14.62 -7.73
C ILE A 104 -5.77 -15.12 -8.36
N THR A 105 -6.78 -15.32 -7.51
CA THR A 105 -8.07 -15.93 -7.86
C THR A 105 -9.23 -14.95 -7.93
N SER A 106 -9.12 -13.78 -7.27
CA SER A 106 -10.11 -12.71 -7.37
C SER A 106 -9.47 -11.34 -7.30
N PHE A 107 -10.09 -10.35 -7.94
CA PHE A 107 -9.65 -8.96 -7.93
C PHE A 107 -10.63 -8.05 -7.18
N PRO A 108 -10.15 -6.94 -6.62
CA PRO A 108 -11.02 -5.89 -6.10
C PRO A 108 -12.02 -5.40 -7.17
N TYR A 109 -13.19 -4.97 -6.72
CA TYR A 109 -14.27 -4.52 -7.60
C TYR A 109 -13.84 -3.41 -8.59
N GLN A 110 -14.22 -3.56 -9.87
CA GLN A 110 -13.83 -2.63 -10.96
C GLN A 110 -12.31 -2.49 -11.18
N VAL A 111 -11.51 -3.49 -10.77
CA VAL A 111 -10.09 -3.60 -11.15
C VAL A 111 -9.96 -4.60 -12.29
N SER A 112 -9.24 -4.20 -13.35
CA SER A 112 -8.96 -5.06 -14.50
C SER A 112 -7.66 -5.84 -14.26
N PRO A 113 -7.62 -7.16 -14.51
CA PRO A 113 -6.38 -7.94 -14.44
C PRO A 113 -5.26 -7.36 -15.31
N SER A 114 -5.60 -6.89 -16.52
CA SER A 114 -4.64 -6.29 -17.45
C SER A 114 -3.98 -5.02 -16.89
N ARG A 115 -4.71 -4.23 -16.11
CA ARG A 115 -4.16 -3.04 -15.45
C ARG A 115 -3.17 -3.41 -14.34
N VAL A 116 -3.48 -4.44 -13.56
CA VAL A 116 -2.56 -4.96 -12.54
C VAL A 116 -1.29 -5.51 -13.19
N LEU A 117 -1.42 -6.28 -14.26
CA LEU A 117 -0.28 -6.80 -15.04
C LEU A 117 0.62 -5.67 -15.56
N GLN A 118 0.02 -4.58 -16.05
CA GLN A 118 0.76 -3.40 -16.48
C GLN A 118 1.55 -2.78 -15.31
N GLN A 119 0.94 -2.61 -14.14
CA GLN A 119 1.61 -2.07 -12.95
C GLN A 119 2.79 -2.97 -12.52
N ILE A 120 2.62 -4.29 -12.58
CA ILE A 120 3.67 -5.26 -12.27
C ILE A 120 4.81 -5.16 -13.31
N ASP A 121 4.49 -5.08 -14.61
CA ASP A 121 5.48 -4.92 -15.69
C ASP A 121 6.31 -3.64 -15.53
N GLU A 122 5.67 -2.52 -15.21
CA GLU A 122 6.35 -1.24 -14.96
C GLU A 122 7.36 -1.35 -13.81
N GLN A 123 6.98 -1.99 -12.70
CA GLN A 123 7.86 -2.22 -11.56
C GLN A 123 8.99 -3.21 -11.87
N TRP A 124 8.69 -4.26 -12.65
CA TRP A 124 9.68 -5.25 -13.08
C TRP A 124 10.74 -4.65 -14.00
N ARG A 125 10.32 -3.85 -15.00
CA ARG A 125 11.23 -3.09 -15.90
C ARG A 125 12.08 -2.07 -15.15
N ALA A 126 11.52 -1.45 -14.12
CA ALA A 126 12.23 -0.55 -13.21
C ALA A 126 13.22 -1.28 -12.27
N LYS A 127 13.34 -2.61 -12.37
CA LYS A 127 14.16 -3.47 -11.50
C LYS A 127 13.80 -3.43 -10.01
N LYS A 128 12.56 -3.02 -9.69
CA LYS A 128 12.05 -2.96 -8.32
C LYS A 128 11.57 -4.32 -7.79
N LEU A 129 11.24 -5.23 -8.71
CA LEU A 129 10.79 -6.58 -8.39
C LEU A 129 11.81 -7.64 -8.87
N PRO A 130 13.06 -7.66 -8.36
CA PRO A 130 14.07 -8.63 -8.79
C PRO A 130 13.71 -10.07 -8.38
N MET A 131 12.80 -10.24 -7.43
CA MET A 131 12.34 -11.53 -6.94
C MET A 131 11.37 -12.25 -7.91
N ILE A 132 10.75 -11.55 -8.85
CA ILE A 132 9.84 -12.15 -9.83
C ILE A 132 10.63 -12.59 -11.08
N GLU A 133 10.43 -13.83 -11.50
CA GLU A 133 10.96 -14.37 -12.76
C GLU A 133 10.01 -14.13 -13.93
N SER A 134 8.73 -14.49 -13.76
CA SER A 134 7.69 -14.26 -14.77
C SER A 134 6.34 -14.02 -14.11
N TYR A 135 5.43 -13.40 -14.87
CA TYR A 135 4.04 -13.16 -14.47
C TYR A 135 3.16 -13.39 -15.70
N ASN A 136 2.09 -14.17 -15.56
CA ASN A 136 1.23 -14.57 -16.68
C ASN A 136 -0.26 -14.49 -16.31
N ASP A 137 -1.09 -14.16 -17.30
CA ASP A 137 -2.55 -14.29 -17.21
C ASP A 137 -2.95 -15.66 -17.77
N GLU A 138 -3.43 -16.54 -16.91
CA GLU A 138 -3.93 -17.89 -17.25
C GLU A 138 -5.46 -17.94 -17.13
N SER A 139 -6.14 -16.79 -17.24
CA SER A 139 -7.60 -16.74 -17.16
C SER A 139 -8.24 -17.43 -18.38
N ASP A 140 -9.15 -18.37 -18.13
CA ASP A 140 -9.89 -19.12 -19.15
C ASP A 140 -11.38 -19.25 -18.79
N HIS A 141 -12.12 -20.16 -19.43
CA HIS A 141 -13.53 -20.36 -19.13
C HIS A 141 -13.78 -21.08 -17.80
N GLU A 142 -12.85 -21.95 -17.37
CA GLU A 142 -12.96 -22.72 -16.12
C GLU A 142 -12.49 -21.89 -14.91
N ASN A 143 -11.48 -21.05 -15.12
CA ASN A 143 -10.89 -20.11 -14.18
C ASN A 143 -11.04 -18.70 -14.75
N PRO A 144 -12.19 -18.02 -14.52
CA PRO A 144 -12.45 -16.69 -15.07
C PRO A 144 -11.42 -15.63 -14.68
N THR A 145 -10.62 -15.90 -13.66
CA THR A 145 -9.64 -14.99 -13.10
C THR A 145 -8.50 -15.81 -12.49
N ARG A 146 -7.37 -15.88 -13.20
CA ARG A 146 -6.17 -16.60 -12.76
C ARG A 146 -4.91 -15.87 -13.22
N LEU A 147 -4.29 -15.13 -12.31
CA LEU A 147 -3.00 -14.48 -12.56
C LEU A 147 -1.92 -15.20 -11.77
N VAL A 148 -0.90 -15.71 -12.48
CA VAL A 148 0.19 -16.49 -11.89
C VAL A 148 1.45 -15.64 -11.82
N ILE A 149 2.04 -15.55 -10.64
CA ILE A 149 3.31 -14.87 -10.37
C ILE A 149 4.34 -15.91 -9.97
N VAL A 150 5.38 -16.06 -10.80
CA VAL A 150 6.45 -17.04 -10.63
C VAL A 150 7.66 -16.37 -9.97
N PRO A 151 8.03 -16.77 -8.74
CA PRO A 151 9.24 -16.27 -8.08
C PRO A 151 10.50 -16.86 -8.73
N ARG A 152 11.62 -16.14 -8.67
CA ARG A 152 12.92 -16.60 -9.20
C ARG A 152 13.50 -17.82 -8.47
N SER A 153 13.05 -18.09 -7.25
CA SER A 153 13.52 -19.19 -6.42
C SER A 153 12.48 -19.54 -5.37
N ASN A 154 12.37 -20.83 -5.05
CA ASN A 154 11.51 -21.35 -3.99
C ASN A 154 11.87 -20.87 -2.57
N ARG A 155 12.99 -20.14 -2.41
CA ARG A 155 13.40 -19.53 -1.13
C ARG A 155 12.75 -18.17 -0.87
N ILE A 156 12.09 -17.59 -1.86
CA ILE A 156 11.46 -16.28 -1.74
C ILE A 156 10.20 -16.41 -0.90
N ASP A 157 10.03 -15.51 0.07
CA ASP A 157 8.80 -15.40 0.84
C ASP A 157 7.70 -14.79 -0.04
N LEU A 158 6.76 -15.65 -0.48
CA LEU A 158 5.62 -15.24 -1.28
C LEU A 158 4.67 -14.30 -0.53
N VAL A 159 4.59 -14.41 0.80
CA VAL A 159 3.73 -13.54 1.61
C VAL A 159 4.30 -12.12 1.61
N GLU A 160 5.62 -11.98 1.78
CA GLU A 160 6.30 -10.69 1.71
C GLU A 160 6.17 -10.07 0.31
N LEU A 161 6.36 -10.87 -0.75
CA LEU A 161 6.13 -10.45 -2.13
C LEU A 161 4.71 -9.93 -2.35
N MET A 162 3.70 -10.70 -1.94
CA MET A 162 2.30 -10.30 -2.11
C MET A 162 1.97 -9.05 -1.31
N ASN A 163 2.52 -8.88 -0.10
CA ASN A 163 2.37 -7.65 0.68
C ASN A 163 2.95 -6.42 -0.04
N HIS A 164 4.10 -6.55 -0.69
CA HIS A 164 4.64 -5.47 -1.52
C HIS A 164 3.73 -5.15 -2.70
N LEU A 165 3.22 -6.18 -3.38
CA LEU A 165 2.32 -6.00 -4.52
C LEU A 165 0.99 -5.36 -4.09
N PHE A 166 0.43 -5.72 -2.93
CA PHE A 166 -0.74 -5.05 -2.37
C PHE A 166 -0.47 -3.56 -2.08
N ALA A 167 0.72 -3.21 -1.60
CA ALA A 167 1.05 -1.83 -1.30
C ALA A 167 1.27 -0.95 -2.55
N THR A 168 1.65 -1.55 -3.68
CA THR A 168 2.14 -0.82 -4.87
C THR A 168 1.30 -1.02 -6.14
N THR A 169 0.29 -1.89 -6.10
CA THR A 169 -0.60 -2.20 -7.24
C THR A 169 -2.06 -2.17 -6.81
N ASP A 170 -2.97 -2.20 -7.79
CA ASP A 170 -4.42 -2.21 -7.56
C ASP A 170 -4.95 -3.56 -7.05
N LEU A 171 -4.07 -4.52 -6.70
CA LEU A 171 -4.44 -5.73 -5.97
C LEU A 171 -5.01 -5.41 -4.58
N GLU A 172 -4.65 -4.27 -3.98
CA GLU A 172 -5.37 -3.67 -2.87
C GLU A 172 -5.88 -2.30 -3.29
N ARG A 173 -7.17 -2.04 -3.11
CA ARG A 173 -7.79 -0.77 -3.49
C ARG A 173 -8.62 -0.18 -2.36
N ASN A 174 -8.47 1.12 -2.17
CA ASN A 174 -9.32 1.92 -1.29
C ASN A 174 -10.59 2.34 -2.04
N TYR A 175 -11.75 2.07 -1.45
CA TYR A 175 -13.05 2.50 -1.94
C TYR A 175 -13.57 3.60 -1.04
N ARG A 176 -13.90 4.74 -1.66
CA ARG A 176 -14.64 5.81 -1.01
C ARG A 176 -16.10 5.42 -0.89
N VAL A 177 -16.71 5.76 0.24
CA VAL A 177 -18.14 5.60 0.46
C VAL A 177 -18.76 6.93 0.84
N ASN A 178 -19.87 7.24 0.18
CA ASN A 178 -20.69 8.41 0.44
C ASN A 178 -22.15 8.08 0.12
N LEU A 179 -22.93 7.79 1.15
CA LEU A 179 -24.35 7.43 1.10
C LEU A 179 -25.23 8.69 0.94
N ASN A 180 -24.97 9.45 -0.11
CA ASN A 180 -25.70 10.68 -0.42
C ASN A 180 -26.87 10.37 -1.36
N ILE A 181 -28.10 10.49 -0.85
CA ILE A 181 -29.31 9.98 -1.49
C ILE A 181 -30.38 11.07 -1.49
N ILE A 182 -31.26 11.05 -2.49
CA ILE A 182 -32.48 11.86 -2.48
C ILE A 182 -33.50 11.18 -1.56
N ALA A 183 -33.77 11.80 -0.41
CA ALA A 183 -34.72 11.29 0.58
C ALA A 183 -36.17 11.42 0.08
N LEU A 184 -37.12 10.83 0.82
CA LEU A 184 -38.55 10.89 0.48
C LEU A 184 -39.14 12.30 0.44
N ASP A 185 -38.48 13.28 1.09
CA ASP A 185 -38.82 14.70 1.04
C ASP A 185 -38.32 15.41 -0.25
N GLY A 186 -37.62 14.69 -1.12
CA GLY A 186 -37.07 15.19 -2.38
C GLY A 186 -35.73 15.92 -2.24
N ARG A 187 -35.11 15.94 -1.05
CA ARG A 187 -33.85 16.64 -0.81
C ARG A 187 -32.67 15.67 -0.76
N PRO A 188 -31.52 16.03 -1.37
CA PRO A 188 -30.30 15.23 -1.22
C PRO A 188 -29.72 15.38 0.19
N ARG A 189 -29.40 14.26 0.84
CA ARG A 189 -28.68 14.24 2.12
C ARG A 189 -27.86 12.96 2.28
N VAL A 190 -26.80 13.06 3.06
CA VAL A 190 -26.04 11.90 3.53
C VAL A 190 -26.84 11.22 4.63
N MET A 191 -26.99 9.90 4.52
CA MET A 191 -27.79 9.11 5.45
C MET A 191 -27.01 7.91 5.98
N SER A 192 -27.26 7.57 7.24
CA SER A 192 -26.80 6.33 7.87
C SER A 192 -27.56 5.11 7.33
N LEU A 193 -27.02 3.90 7.56
CA LEU A 193 -27.70 2.65 7.19
C LEU A 193 -29.10 2.54 7.82
N LYS A 194 -29.24 2.96 9.08
CA LYS A 194 -30.52 2.92 9.79
C LYS A 194 -31.54 3.86 9.13
N GLU A 195 -31.14 5.08 8.79
CA GLU A 195 -32.02 6.05 8.15
C GLU A 195 -32.46 5.57 6.76
N ILE A 196 -31.54 5.01 5.96
CA ILE A 196 -31.86 4.51 4.61
C ILE A 196 -32.88 3.37 4.68
N LEU A 197 -32.65 2.39 5.55
CA LEU A 197 -33.60 1.28 5.73
C LEU A 197 -34.94 1.77 6.30
N GLY A 198 -34.91 2.73 7.23
CA GLY A 198 -36.12 3.33 7.80
C GLY A 198 -36.99 4.03 6.76
N GLU A 199 -36.40 4.91 5.94
CA GLU A 199 -37.11 5.57 4.84
C GLU A 199 -37.58 4.58 3.78
N TRP A 200 -36.76 3.59 3.44
CA TRP A 200 -37.18 2.56 2.50
C TRP A 200 -38.38 1.75 3.01
N LEU A 201 -38.44 1.45 4.32
CA LEU A 201 -39.59 0.77 4.94
C LEU A 201 -40.85 1.65 4.95
N GLU A 202 -40.72 2.97 5.13
CA GLU A 202 -41.84 3.91 4.99
C GLU A 202 -42.37 3.93 3.55
N PHE A 203 -41.47 4.02 2.58
CA PHE A 203 -41.80 3.91 1.16
C PHE A 203 -42.48 2.58 0.84
N ARG A 204 -41.94 1.46 1.35
CA ARG A 204 -42.50 0.12 1.12
C ARG A 204 -43.89 -0.02 1.74
N THR A 205 -44.07 0.50 2.95
CA THR A 205 -45.37 0.49 3.65
C THR A 205 -46.42 1.28 2.88
N THR A 206 -46.05 2.45 2.36
CA THR A 206 -46.92 3.29 1.53
C THR A 206 -47.28 2.59 0.22
N THR A 207 -46.31 1.97 -0.43
CA THR A 207 -46.49 1.22 -1.68
C THR A 207 -47.44 0.03 -1.49
N VAL A 208 -47.24 -0.76 -0.44
CA VAL A 208 -48.11 -1.92 -0.13
C VAL A 208 -49.51 -1.44 0.24
N ARG A 209 -49.65 -0.37 1.02
CA ARG A 209 -50.95 0.22 1.34
C ARG A 209 -51.71 0.64 0.07
N ARG A 210 -51.06 1.35 -0.85
CA ARG A 210 -51.67 1.75 -2.13
C ARG A 210 -52.08 0.54 -2.98
N ARG A 211 -51.25 -0.51 -3.01
CA ARG A 211 -51.58 -1.76 -3.71
C ARG A 211 -52.83 -2.43 -3.13
N LEU A 212 -52.92 -2.51 -1.79
CA LEU A 212 -54.08 -3.10 -1.10
C LEU A 212 -55.34 -2.24 -1.28
N GLN A 213 -55.23 -0.91 -1.20
CA GLN A 213 -56.33 0.03 -1.47
C GLN A 213 -56.84 -0.10 -2.89
N HIS A 214 -55.94 -0.16 -3.88
CA HIS A 214 -56.31 -0.36 -5.28
C HIS A 214 -57.08 -1.68 -5.49
N ARG A 215 -56.66 -2.76 -4.83
CA ARG A 215 -57.39 -4.03 -4.88
C ARG A 215 -58.74 -3.93 -4.17
N LEU A 216 -58.78 -3.31 -2.99
CA LEU A 216 -60.00 -3.11 -2.22
C LEU A 216 -61.03 -2.30 -3.00
N GLU A 217 -60.63 -1.22 -3.67
CA GLU A 217 -61.51 -0.42 -4.53
C GLU A 217 -62.09 -1.24 -5.68
N LYS A 218 -61.27 -2.09 -6.33
CA LYS A 218 -61.75 -2.99 -7.39
C LYS A 218 -62.73 -4.03 -6.85
N VAL A 219 -62.42 -4.65 -5.72
CA VAL A 219 -63.28 -5.65 -5.06
C VAL A 219 -64.60 -5.01 -4.62
N SER A 220 -64.56 -3.85 -3.99
CA SER A 220 -65.76 -3.11 -3.55
C SER A 220 -66.65 -2.67 -4.71
N LYS A 221 -66.06 -2.18 -5.80
CA LYS A 221 -66.82 -1.87 -7.04
C LYS A 221 -67.48 -3.11 -7.60
N ARG A 222 -66.77 -4.24 -7.65
CA ARG A 222 -67.32 -5.50 -8.17
C ARG A 222 -68.45 -6.02 -7.28
N LEU A 223 -68.27 -6.02 -5.96
CA LEU A 223 -69.32 -6.40 -5.00
C LEU A 223 -70.56 -5.52 -5.15
N HIS A 224 -70.39 -4.20 -5.27
CA HIS A 224 -71.48 -3.26 -5.50
C HIS A 224 -72.30 -3.62 -6.74
N ILE A 225 -71.64 -3.98 -7.84
CA ILE A 225 -72.32 -4.46 -9.05
C ILE A 225 -73.05 -5.79 -8.81
N LEU A 226 -72.41 -6.77 -8.17
CA LEU A 226 -73.02 -8.07 -7.87
C LEU A 226 -74.25 -7.95 -6.97
N ASP A 227 -74.23 -7.03 -5.99
CA ASP A 227 -75.38 -6.73 -5.12
C ASP A 227 -76.58 -6.24 -5.95
N GLY A 228 -76.33 -5.37 -6.93
CA GLY A 228 -77.36 -4.87 -7.85
C GLY A 228 -77.93 -5.98 -8.72
N LEU A 229 -77.07 -6.83 -9.29
CA LEU A 229 -77.49 -7.98 -10.09
C LEU A 229 -78.35 -8.94 -9.26
N LEU A 230 -77.97 -9.27 -8.03
CA LEU A 230 -78.75 -10.17 -7.16
C LEU A 230 -80.14 -9.60 -6.83
N ILE A 231 -80.26 -8.28 -6.60
CA ILE A 231 -81.56 -7.62 -6.44
C ILE A 231 -82.41 -7.80 -7.70
N ALA A 232 -81.81 -7.68 -8.89
CA ALA A 232 -82.51 -7.89 -10.15
C ALA A 232 -82.95 -9.35 -10.35
N PHE A 233 -82.12 -10.34 -10.00
CA PHE A 233 -82.49 -11.77 -10.07
C PHE A 233 -83.67 -12.10 -9.16
N LEU A 234 -83.71 -11.55 -7.95
CA LEU A 234 -84.80 -11.77 -7.00
C LEU A 234 -86.14 -11.15 -7.45
N ASN A 235 -86.09 -10.14 -8.33
CA ASN A 235 -87.26 -9.37 -8.79
C ASN A 235 -87.39 -9.36 -10.32
N LEU A 236 -87.00 -10.46 -10.98
CA LEU A 236 -86.79 -10.49 -12.42
C LEU A 236 -88.04 -10.07 -13.22
N ASP A 237 -89.22 -10.55 -12.83
CA ASP A 237 -90.49 -10.21 -13.51
C ASP A 237 -90.79 -8.70 -13.46
N GLU A 238 -90.50 -8.06 -12.32
CA GLU A 238 -90.71 -6.63 -12.12
C GLU A 238 -89.68 -5.79 -12.88
N VAL A 239 -88.43 -6.24 -12.94
CA VAL A 239 -87.38 -5.62 -13.76
C VAL A 239 -87.75 -5.71 -15.24
N ILE A 240 -88.18 -6.87 -15.73
CA ILE A 240 -88.63 -7.06 -17.13
C ILE A 240 -89.85 -6.19 -17.42
N ARG A 241 -90.80 -6.08 -16.48
CA ARG A 241 -91.98 -5.22 -16.62
C ARG A 241 -91.59 -3.76 -16.80
N ILE A 242 -90.67 -3.25 -15.99
CA ILE A 242 -90.19 -1.86 -16.06
C ILE A 242 -89.48 -1.62 -17.40
N VAL A 243 -88.55 -2.51 -17.79
CA VAL A 243 -87.80 -2.39 -19.06
C VAL A 243 -88.71 -2.44 -20.30
N ARG A 244 -89.83 -3.16 -20.25
CA ARG A 244 -90.77 -3.28 -21.38
C ARG A 244 -91.83 -2.17 -21.46
N ARG A 245 -92.13 -1.48 -20.35
CA ARG A 245 -93.27 -0.53 -20.27
C ARG A 245 -92.88 0.93 -20.11
N GLU A 246 -91.70 1.21 -19.56
CA GLU A 246 -91.21 2.58 -19.35
C GLU A 246 -90.28 2.96 -20.51
N ASP A 247 -90.42 4.17 -21.06
CA ASP A 247 -89.54 4.68 -22.11
C ASP A 247 -88.10 4.90 -21.60
N GLU A 248 -87.97 5.32 -20.33
CA GLU A 248 -86.70 5.48 -19.63
C GLU A 248 -86.63 4.54 -18.40
N PRO A 249 -86.18 3.29 -18.56
CA PRO A 249 -86.22 2.31 -17.47
C PRO A 249 -85.18 2.57 -16.37
N LYS A 250 -84.05 3.23 -16.68
CA LYS A 250 -82.92 3.42 -15.74
C LYS A 250 -83.32 4.22 -14.47
N PRO A 251 -83.94 5.42 -14.56
CA PRO A 251 -84.35 6.16 -13.36
C PRO A 251 -85.42 5.43 -12.54
N VAL A 252 -86.29 4.67 -13.20
CA VAL A 252 -87.36 3.91 -12.55
C VAL A 252 -86.80 2.73 -11.76
N LEU A 253 -85.85 1.98 -12.33
CA LEU A 253 -85.14 0.89 -11.65
C LEU A 253 -84.38 1.40 -10.43
N MET A 254 -83.66 2.52 -10.57
CA MET A 254 -82.94 3.17 -9.46
C MET A 254 -83.88 3.54 -8.32
N LYS A 255 -85.02 4.19 -8.62
CA LYS A 255 -85.99 4.61 -7.59
C LYS A 255 -86.70 3.43 -6.92
N ARG A 256 -87.08 2.41 -7.69
CA ARG A 256 -87.85 1.26 -7.20
C ARG A 256 -87.03 0.34 -6.30
N PHE A 257 -85.81 0.03 -6.72
CA PHE A 257 -84.93 -0.94 -6.05
C PHE A 257 -83.79 -0.29 -5.26
N LYS A 258 -83.74 1.06 -5.21
CA LYS A 258 -82.68 1.84 -4.55
C LYS A 258 -81.29 1.53 -5.09
N LEU A 259 -81.19 1.35 -6.41
CA LEU A 259 -79.93 1.05 -7.10
C LEU A 259 -79.18 2.34 -7.45
N SER A 260 -77.85 2.25 -7.49
CA SER A 260 -76.98 3.29 -8.04
C SER A 260 -77.03 3.34 -9.57
N ASP A 261 -76.51 4.42 -10.15
CA ASP A 261 -76.41 4.57 -11.61
C ASP A 261 -75.62 3.43 -12.28
N GLU A 262 -74.45 3.09 -11.72
CA GLU A 262 -73.59 2.00 -12.22
C GLU A 262 -74.27 0.62 -12.15
N GLN A 263 -75.01 0.35 -11.06
CA GLN A 263 -75.76 -0.92 -10.92
C GLN A 263 -76.91 -1.01 -11.92
N ALA A 264 -77.69 0.07 -12.08
CA ALA A 264 -78.80 0.09 -13.02
C ALA A 264 -78.31 -0.06 -14.47
N GLU A 265 -77.20 0.57 -14.81
CA GLU A 265 -76.53 0.41 -16.10
C GLU A 265 -76.10 -1.04 -16.36
N GLU A 266 -75.46 -1.70 -15.39
CA GLU A 266 -75.05 -3.11 -15.54
C GLU A 266 -76.25 -4.06 -15.70
N ILE A 267 -77.34 -3.82 -14.96
CA ILE A 267 -78.58 -4.61 -15.07
C ILE A 267 -79.17 -4.50 -16.47
N LEU A 268 -79.22 -3.29 -17.04
CA LEU A 268 -79.71 -3.06 -18.40
C LEU A 268 -78.80 -3.70 -19.46
N ASN A 269 -77.50 -3.75 -19.22
CA ASN A 269 -76.51 -4.39 -20.09
C ASN A 269 -76.45 -5.92 -19.93
N THR A 270 -77.24 -6.50 -19.02
CA THR A 270 -77.26 -7.95 -18.79
C THR A 270 -77.97 -8.69 -19.94
N ARG A 271 -77.32 -9.73 -20.49
CA ARG A 271 -77.90 -10.55 -21.57
C ARG A 271 -78.89 -11.58 -21.02
N LEU A 272 -79.94 -11.89 -21.77
CA LEU A 272 -80.97 -12.88 -21.39
C LEU A 272 -80.39 -14.25 -20.98
N ARG A 273 -79.31 -14.71 -21.62
CA ARG A 273 -78.64 -15.98 -21.26
C ARG A 273 -78.06 -15.98 -19.84
N HIS A 274 -77.75 -14.80 -19.29
CA HIS A 274 -77.21 -14.67 -17.94
C HIS A 274 -78.29 -14.78 -16.88
N LEU A 275 -79.58 -14.87 -17.25
CA LEU A 275 -80.71 -14.99 -16.32
C LEU A 275 -80.97 -16.45 -15.86
N ALA A 276 -80.12 -17.40 -16.24
CA ALA A 276 -80.24 -18.79 -15.83
C ALA A 276 -79.90 -19.00 -14.34
N LYS A 277 -80.55 -19.98 -13.68
CA LYS A 277 -80.29 -20.32 -12.26
C LYS A 277 -78.82 -20.65 -11.97
N LEU A 278 -78.11 -21.21 -12.95
CA LEU A 278 -76.67 -21.49 -12.85
C LEU A 278 -75.83 -20.22 -12.69
N GLU A 279 -76.24 -19.12 -13.32
CA GLU A 279 -75.55 -17.83 -13.26
C GLU A 279 -75.81 -17.14 -11.93
N GLU A 280 -77.02 -17.26 -11.36
CA GLU A 280 -77.30 -16.79 -10.00
C GLU A 280 -76.37 -17.48 -8.97
N MET A 281 -76.18 -18.80 -9.09
CA MET A 281 -75.26 -19.55 -8.22
C MET A 281 -73.82 -19.05 -8.33
N LYS A 282 -73.33 -18.82 -9.56
CA LYS A 282 -71.99 -18.26 -9.80
C LYS A 282 -71.83 -16.87 -9.21
N ILE A 283 -72.83 -16.00 -9.35
CA ILE A 283 -72.81 -14.64 -8.79
C ILE A 283 -72.74 -14.69 -7.25
N ARG A 284 -73.52 -15.56 -6.61
CA ARG A 284 -73.47 -15.75 -5.15
C ARG A 284 -72.12 -16.28 -4.68
N GLU A 285 -71.52 -17.22 -5.42
CA GLU A 285 -70.19 -17.75 -5.11
C GLU A 285 -69.09 -16.69 -5.29
N GLU A 286 -69.15 -15.91 -6.37
CA GLU A 286 -68.25 -14.78 -6.62
C GLU A 286 -68.39 -13.73 -5.51
N GLN A 287 -69.62 -13.35 -5.15
CA GLN A 287 -69.90 -12.41 -4.07
C GLN A 287 -69.35 -12.89 -2.73
N LYS A 288 -69.55 -14.18 -2.39
CA LYS A 288 -69.00 -14.77 -1.15
C LYS A 288 -67.48 -14.69 -1.11
N THR A 289 -66.82 -15.05 -2.22
CA THR A 289 -65.36 -15.04 -2.34
C THR A 289 -64.80 -13.62 -2.22
N LEU A 290 -65.38 -12.68 -2.95
CA LEU A 290 -64.98 -11.27 -2.93
C LEU A 290 -65.30 -10.59 -1.60
N SER A 291 -66.36 -10.99 -0.91
CA SER A 291 -66.69 -10.47 0.43
C SER A 291 -65.65 -10.92 1.46
N ALA A 292 -65.24 -12.18 1.42
CA ALA A 292 -64.15 -12.68 2.25
C ALA A 292 -62.82 -11.96 1.94
N GLU A 293 -62.52 -11.74 0.65
CA GLU A 293 -61.33 -10.97 0.24
C GLU A 293 -61.40 -9.51 0.73
N ARG A 294 -62.56 -8.85 0.64
CA ARG A 294 -62.76 -7.49 1.15
C ARG A 294 -62.48 -7.41 2.65
N GLU A 295 -63.03 -8.34 3.44
CA GLU A 295 -62.83 -8.39 4.88
C GLU A 295 -61.35 -8.57 5.24
N GLU A 296 -60.63 -9.44 4.51
CA GLU A 296 -59.19 -9.63 4.68
C GLU A 296 -58.41 -8.35 4.37
N LEU A 297 -58.68 -7.73 3.22
CA LEU A 297 -58.02 -6.48 2.79
C LEU A 297 -58.27 -5.34 3.78
N GLU A 298 -59.51 -5.18 4.25
CA GLU A 298 -59.85 -4.19 5.27
C GLU A 298 -59.15 -4.47 6.60
N ALA A 299 -59.08 -5.75 7.02
CA ALA A 299 -58.40 -6.13 8.24
C ALA A 299 -56.89 -5.85 8.17
N LEU A 300 -56.27 -6.05 7.01
CA LEU A 300 -54.87 -5.70 6.74
C LEU A 300 -54.66 -4.18 6.78
N LEU A 301 -55.55 -3.40 6.17
CA LEU A 301 -55.43 -1.94 6.10
C LEU A 301 -55.72 -1.24 7.45
N LYS A 302 -56.63 -1.80 8.26
CA LYS A 302 -56.98 -1.26 9.60
C LYS A 302 -55.90 -1.54 10.65
N SER A 303 -55.18 -2.66 10.56
CA SER A 303 -54.19 -3.05 11.57
C SER A 303 -52.75 -2.83 11.10
N LYS A 304 -52.05 -1.88 11.74
CA LYS A 304 -50.61 -1.66 11.52
C LYS A 304 -49.78 -2.93 11.75
N ALA A 305 -50.13 -3.73 12.75
CA ALA A 305 -49.42 -4.97 13.06
C ALA A 305 -49.58 -6.04 11.97
N LYS A 306 -50.81 -6.23 11.45
CA LYS A 306 -51.06 -7.16 10.34
C LYS A 306 -50.33 -6.71 9.07
N LEU A 307 -50.34 -5.42 8.76
CA LEU A 307 -49.62 -4.86 7.62
C LEU A 307 -48.11 -5.08 7.73
N LYS A 308 -47.51 -4.83 8.91
CA LYS A 308 -46.10 -5.12 9.17
C LYS A 308 -45.78 -6.60 8.95
N LYS A 309 -46.61 -7.51 9.46
CA LYS A 309 -46.42 -8.96 9.28
C LYS A 309 -46.47 -9.37 7.80
N LEU A 310 -47.39 -8.80 7.03
CA LEU A 310 -47.46 -9.03 5.57
C LEU A 310 -46.19 -8.55 4.86
N ILE A 311 -45.75 -7.32 5.14
CA ILE A 311 -44.52 -6.76 4.54
C ILE A 311 -43.30 -7.61 4.89
N ALA A 312 -43.17 -8.02 6.15
CA ALA A 312 -42.07 -8.88 6.58
C ALA A 312 -42.11 -10.25 5.90
N ALA A 313 -43.30 -10.84 5.69
CA ALA A 313 -43.45 -12.11 4.97
C ALA A 313 -43.06 -11.95 3.49
N GLU A 314 -43.47 -10.87 2.83
CA GLU A 314 -43.08 -10.58 1.44
C GLU A 314 -41.56 -10.40 1.29
N ILE A 315 -40.92 -9.64 2.20
CA ILE A 315 -39.46 -9.43 2.16
C ILE A 315 -38.73 -10.76 2.34
N ARG A 316 -39.15 -11.61 3.29
CA ARG A 316 -38.55 -12.93 3.49
C ARG A 316 -38.71 -13.84 2.26
N ALA A 317 -39.90 -13.87 1.67
CA ALA A 317 -40.16 -14.66 0.46
C ALA A 317 -39.34 -14.16 -0.75
N ASP A 318 -39.19 -12.84 -0.89
CA ASP A 318 -38.34 -12.26 -1.94
C ASP A 318 -36.85 -12.56 -1.69
N ALA A 319 -36.42 -12.57 -0.43
CA ALA A 319 -35.04 -12.91 -0.06
C ALA A 319 -34.70 -14.38 -0.32
N GLU A 320 -35.64 -15.28 -0.08
CA GLU A 320 -35.50 -16.71 -0.40
C GLU A 320 -35.47 -16.93 -1.93
N LYS A 321 -36.33 -16.23 -2.66
CA LYS A 321 -36.46 -16.40 -4.11
C LYS A 321 -35.32 -15.77 -4.91
N TYR A 322 -34.84 -14.59 -4.51
CA TYR A 322 -33.88 -13.80 -5.29
C TYR A 322 -32.50 -13.66 -4.63
N GLY A 323 -32.35 -14.07 -3.37
CA GLY A 323 -31.10 -13.91 -2.65
C GLY A 323 -30.07 -14.99 -2.96
N ASP A 324 -28.81 -14.58 -3.03
CA ASP A 324 -27.62 -15.42 -3.18
C ASP A 324 -26.76 -15.43 -1.91
N GLU A 325 -25.79 -16.34 -1.89
CA GLU A 325 -24.78 -16.38 -0.82
C GLU A 325 -23.80 -15.23 -0.94
N ARG A 326 -23.25 -14.82 0.21
CA ARG A 326 -22.25 -13.76 0.27
C ARG A 326 -20.99 -14.18 -0.50
N ARG A 327 -20.51 -13.32 -1.39
CA ARG A 327 -19.30 -13.59 -2.18
C ARG A 327 -18.04 -13.08 -1.49
N THR A 328 -18.16 -11.93 -0.84
CA THR A 328 -17.04 -11.20 -0.24
C THR A 328 -16.77 -11.66 1.19
N LYS A 329 -15.55 -12.11 1.47
CA LYS A 329 -15.10 -12.40 2.84
C LYS A 329 -14.63 -11.12 3.53
N ILE A 330 -14.95 -10.95 4.81
CA ILE A 330 -14.43 -9.84 5.63
C ILE A 330 -13.39 -10.42 6.58
N ILE A 331 -12.12 -10.15 6.31
CA ILE A 331 -10.98 -10.66 7.09
C ILE A 331 -10.07 -9.47 7.37
N GLU A 332 -9.99 -9.08 8.63
CA GLU A 332 -9.07 -8.03 9.05
C GLU A 332 -7.62 -8.45 8.78
N ARG A 333 -6.88 -7.63 8.04
CA ARG A 333 -5.46 -7.85 7.70
C ARG A 333 -4.67 -6.63 8.11
N GLU A 334 -3.39 -6.86 8.43
CA GLU A 334 -2.45 -5.76 8.61
C GLU A 334 -2.28 -4.97 7.29
N ALA A 335 -1.96 -3.68 7.44
CA ALA A 335 -1.73 -2.81 6.29
C ALA A 335 -0.57 -3.36 5.44
N ALA A 336 -0.77 -3.42 4.13
CA ALA A 336 0.27 -3.81 3.21
C ALA A 336 1.47 -2.87 3.34
N GLN A 337 2.68 -3.42 3.47
CA GLN A 337 3.93 -2.66 3.53
C GLN A 337 4.72 -2.92 2.25
N ALA A 338 5.17 -1.85 1.60
CA ALA A 338 6.12 -1.99 0.51
C ALA A 338 7.47 -2.44 1.09
N ILE A 339 8.02 -3.54 0.57
CA ILE A 339 9.41 -3.94 0.84
C ILE A 339 10.33 -2.75 0.53
N ASP A 340 11.20 -2.43 1.48
CA ASP A 340 12.26 -1.45 1.30
C ASP A 340 13.24 -1.98 0.24
N GLU A 341 13.48 -1.22 -0.84
CA GLU A 341 14.37 -1.61 -1.95
C GLU A 341 15.77 -2.04 -1.45
N THR A 342 16.17 -1.61 -0.24
CA THR A 342 17.45 -1.97 0.39
C THR A 342 17.53 -3.39 0.96
N THR A 343 16.41 -4.04 1.33
CA THR A 343 16.44 -5.42 1.87
C THR A 343 16.66 -6.48 0.77
N LEU A 344 16.35 -6.14 -0.48
CA LEU A 344 16.54 -7.00 -1.66
C LEU A 344 17.98 -7.02 -2.19
N ILE A 345 18.84 -6.10 -1.72
CA ILE A 345 20.21 -5.92 -2.23
C ILE A 345 21.20 -6.67 -1.31
N PRO A 346 22.00 -7.61 -1.84
CA PRO A 346 23.05 -8.26 -1.06
C PRO A 346 24.04 -7.25 -0.47
N ASN A 347 24.27 -7.36 0.84
CA ASN A 347 25.24 -6.53 1.55
C ASN A 347 26.67 -7.04 1.32
N GLU A 348 27.30 -6.62 0.22
CA GLU A 348 28.64 -7.08 -0.22
C GLU A 348 29.73 -6.02 0.08
N PRO A 349 30.99 -6.41 0.29
CA PRO A 349 32.10 -5.46 0.38
C PRO A 349 32.31 -4.74 -0.97
N VAL A 350 32.40 -3.42 -0.93
CA VAL A 350 32.62 -2.57 -2.12
C VAL A 350 33.68 -1.51 -1.85
N THR A 351 34.39 -1.13 -2.91
CA THR A 351 35.33 0.00 -2.92
C THR A 351 34.84 1.05 -3.89
N VAL A 352 34.52 2.24 -3.37
CA VAL A 352 34.13 3.39 -4.17
C VAL A 352 35.39 4.14 -4.58
N VAL A 353 35.56 4.37 -5.88
CA VAL A 353 36.72 5.06 -6.46
C VAL A 353 36.25 6.34 -7.12
N LEU A 354 36.92 7.45 -6.78
CA LEU A 354 36.72 8.78 -7.32
C LEU A 354 37.94 9.19 -8.17
N SER A 355 37.67 9.74 -9.35
CA SER A 355 38.69 10.30 -10.24
C SER A 355 38.88 11.81 -10.08
N THR A 356 39.97 12.37 -10.63
CA THR A 356 40.26 13.81 -10.60
C THR A 356 39.26 14.62 -11.42
N GLY A 357 38.67 14.02 -12.46
CA GLY A 357 37.60 14.56 -13.27
C GLY A 357 36.20 14.42 -12.66
N GLY A 358 36.07 13.88 -11.44
CA GLY A 358 34.78 13.74 -10.75
C GLY A 358 33.94 12.55 -11.23
N TRP A 359 34.57 11.53 -11.81
CA TRP A 359 33.91 10.27 -12.16
C TRP A 359 33.94 9.31 -10.98
N VAL A 360 32.82 8.63 -10.75
CA VAL A 360 32.65 7.67 -9.66
C VAL A 360 32.35 6.28 -10.21
N ARG A 361 32.91 5.26 -9.55
CA ARG A 361 32.61 3.85 -9.78
C ARG A 361 32.72 3.05 -8.49
N SER A 362 32.02 1.92 -8.46
CA SER A 362 32.04 0.95 -7.37
C SER A 362 32.62 -0.37 -7.85
N ALA A 363 33.70 -0.81 -7.23
CA ALA A 363 34.33 -2.11 -7.44
C ALA A 363 33.89 -3.09 -6.35
N LYS A 364 33.71 -4.36 -6.71
CA LYS A 364 33.43 -5.42 -5.72
C LYS A 364 34.72 -5.78 -4.97
N GLY A 365 34.61 -5.98 -3.66
CA GLY A 365 35.75 -6.29 -2.79
C GLY A 365 36.55 -5.05 -2.36
N HIS A 366 37.54 -5.28 -1.49
CA HIS A 366 38.45 -4.25 -0.97
C HIS A 366 39.84 -4.28 -1.61
N ASP A 367 40.14 -5.35 -2.34
CA ASP A 367 41.40 -5.61 -3.05
C ASP A 367 41.43 -4.93 -4.42
N VAL A 368 41.25 -3.61 -4.41
CA VAL A 368 41.20 -2.79 -5.63
C VAL A 368 42.43 -1.90 -5.65
N GLU A 369 43.30 -2.11 -6.64
CA GLU A 369 44.45 -1.26 -6.90
C GLU A 369 44.05 -0.05 -7.76
N PRO A 370 43.96 1.16 -7.20
CA PRO A 370 43.38 2.29 -7.94
C PRO A 370 44.24 2.75 -9.12
N GLY A 371 45.55 2.53 -9.06
CA GLY A 371 46.50 2.85 -10.13
C GLY A 371 46.39 1.94 -11.36
N ALA A 372 45.88 0.71 -11.19
CA ALA A 372 45.71 -0.25 -12.29
C ALA A 372 44.39 -0.04 -13.07
N LEU A 373 43.49 0.80 -12.57
CA LEU A 373 42.20 1.04 -13.21
C LEU A 373 42.34 1.98 -14.42
N SER A 374 41.50 1.77 -15.44
CA SER A 374 41.46 2.65 -16.63
C SER A 374 40.69 3.94 -16.34
N TYR A 375 41.26 5.09 -16.75
CA TYR A 375 40.66 6.43 -16.62
C TYR A 375 40.48 7.06 -18.01
N LYS A 376 39.61 8.07 -18.11
CA LYS A 376 39.46 8.85 -19.34
C LYS A 376 40.74 9.65 -19.63
N GLY A 377 40.95 10.02 -20.89
CA GLY A 377 42.10 10.86 -21.26
C GLY A 377 42.14 12.17 -20.48
N GLY A 378 43.23 12.41 -19.75
CA GLY A 378 43.41 13.57 -18.87
C GLY A 378 42.83 13.42 -17.45
N ASP A 379 42.28 12.26 -17.11
CA ASP A 379 41.75 11.93 -15.78
C ASP A 379 42.69 10.95 -15.06
N ALA A 380 42.68 10.96 -13.72
CA ALA A 380 43.54 10.14 -12.88
C ALA A 380 42.86 9.76 -11.56
N PHE A 381 43.50 8.89 -10.79
CA PHE A 381 43.05 8.54 -9.45
C PHE A 381 43.02 9.77 -8.52
N LYS A 382 41.92 9.97 -7.77
CA LYS A 382 41.81 11.03 -6.77
C LYS A 382 41.65 10.50 -5.35
N ALA A 383 40.66 9.64 -5.12
CA ALA A 383 40.36 9.12 -3.78
C ALA A 383 39.66 7.75 -3.86
N LEU A 384 39.75 6.99 -2.78
CA LEU A 384 39.00 5.74 -2.61
C LEU A 384 38.42 5.68 -1.19
N ALA A 385 37.32 4.96 -1.04
CA ALA A 385 36.81 4.58 0.28
C ALA A 385 36.27 3.14 0.23
N ARG A 386 36.53 2.37 1.28
CA ARG A 386 36.17 0.94 1.40
C ARG A 386 35.00 0.81 2.36
N GLY A 387 33.94 0.15 1.94
CA GLY A 387 32.74 -0.05 2.74
C GLY A 387 31.89 -1.20 2.22
N ARG A 388 30.58 -1.08 2.37
CA ARG A 388 29.60 -2.10 1.94
C ARG A 388 28.54 -1.52 1.00
N SER A 389 27.92 -2.36 0.17
CA SER A 389 26.96 -1.96 -0.87
C SER A 389 25.72 -1.22 -0.33
N LEU A 390 25.25 -1.56 0.87
CA LEU A 390 24.11 -0.91 1.51
C LEU A 390 24.46 0.42 2.21
N GLN A 391 25.75 0.72 2.38
CA GLN A 391 26.18 1.97 3.01
C GLN A 391 26.07 3.15 2.04
N SER A 392 26.00 4.35 2.62
CA SER A 392 25.98 5.59 1.86
C SER A 392 27.40 6.05 1.53
N ALA A 393 27.66 6.31 0.25
CA ALA A 393 28.89 6.96 -0.18
C ALA A 393 28.72 8.49 -0.08
N VAL A 394 29.54 9.13 0.75
CA VAL A 394 29.51 10.57 0.98
C VAL A 394 30.70 11.21 0.27
N PHE A 395 30.44 12.15 -0.63
CA PHE A 395 31.44 12.88 -1.40
C PHE A 395 31.61 14.28 -0.83
N ILE A 396 32.82 14.82 -0.83
CA ILE A 396 33.09 16.21 -0.46
C ILE A 396 33.71 16.97 -1.64
N ASP A 397 33.23 18.17 -1.92
CA ASP A 397 33.79 19.04 -2.97
C ASP A 397 34.82 20.05 -2.45
N SER A 398 35.46 20.77 -3.37
CA SER A 398 36.47 21.80 -3.09
C SER A 398 35.93 23.02 -2.35
N THR A 399 34.60 23.21 -2.31
CA THR A 399 33.94 24.29 -1.57
C THR A 399 33.58 23.88 -0.13
N GLY A 400 33.79 22.59 0.20
CA GLY A 400 33.49 22.02 1.52
C GLY A 400 32.04 21.57 1.68
N ARG A 401 31.31 21.35 0.57
CA ARG A 401 29.98 20.75 0.59
C ARG A 401 30.06 19.23 0.50
N THR A 402 29.22 18.55 1.25
CA THR A 402 29.06 17.09 1.19
C THR A 402 27.79 16.69 0.44
N TYR A 403 27.86 15.55 -0.23
CA TYR A 403 26.79 14.96 -1.04
C TYR A 403 26.70 13.47 -0.75
N THR A 404 25.53 12.87 -0.90
CA THR A 404 25.34 11.45 -0.59
C THR A 404 24.70 10.72 -1.76
N LEU A 405 25.27 9.55 -2.09
CA LEU A 405 24.66 8.59 -3.01
C LEU A 405 24.72 7.19 -2.39
N PRO A 406 23.70 6.34 -2.56
CA PRO A 406 23.76 4.94 -2.12
C PRO A 406 24.87 4.19 -2.87
N ALA A 407 25.73 3.45 -2.17
CA ALA A 407 26.88 2.80 -2.80
C ALA A 407 26.48 1.74 -3.84
N HIS A 408 25.37 1.03 -3.65
CA HIS A 408 24.81 0.08 -4.61
C HIS A 408 24.31 0.73 -5.91
N SER A 409 23.98 2.03 -5.88
CA SER A 409 23.48 2.76 -7.05
C SER A 409 24.60 3.17 -8.02
N LEU A 410 25.86 3.07 -7.59
CA LEU A 410 27.02 3.51 -8.35
C LEU A 410 27.39 2.50 -9.46
N PRO A 411 27.92 2.96 -10.60
CA PRO A 411 28.24 2.10 -11.72
C PRO A 411 29.42 1.16 -11.40
N SER A 412 29.42 -0.02 -12.02
CA SER A 412 30.48 -1.01 -11.82
C SER A 412 31.86 -0.51 -12.29
N ALA A 413 32.93 -1.06 -11.70
CA ALA A 413 34.31 -0.73 -12.07
C ALA A 413 34.80 -1.26 -13.44
N ARG A 414 33.97 -1.97 -14.22
CA ARG A 414 34.34 -2.50 -15.55
C ARG A 414 34.52 -1.41 -16.62
N GLY A 415 34.16 -0.16 -16.33
CA GLY A 415 34.36 1.00 -17.20
C GLY A 415 34.92 2.21 -16.46
N HIS A 416 34.76 3.39 -17.06
CA HIS A 416 35.20 4.65 -16.47
C HIS A 416 34.28 5.17 -15.34
N GLY A 417 33.11 4.55 -15.14
CA GLY A 417 32.10 5.02 -14.21
C GLY A 417 31.15 6.04 -14.83
N GLU A 418 30.63 6.96 -14.02
CA GLU A 418 29.77 8.07 -14.46
C GLU A 418 30.21 9.37 -13.76
N PRO A 419 29.94 10.55 -14.35
CA PRO A 419 30.25 11.82 -13.71
C PRO A 419 29.27 12.09 -12.54
N LEU A 420 29.80 12.47 -11.37
CA LEU A 420 29.00 12.83 -10.20
C LEU A 420 28.05 14.03 -10.46
N SER A 421 28.48 14.97 -11.29
CA SER A 421 27.66 16.12 -11.72
C SER A 421 26.41 15.73 -12.52
N GLY A 422 26.30 14.48 -13.01
CA GLY A 422 25.07 13.98 -13.61
C GLY A 422 23.99 13.60 -12.60
N ARG A 423 24.36 13.41 -11.32
CA ARG A 423 23.45 13.00 -10.23
C ARG A 423 23.30 14.04 -9.12
N LEU A 424 24.28 14.94 -9.00
CA LEU A 424 24.41 15.94 -7.93
C LEU A 424 24.58 17.34 -8.55
N ASP A 425 24.23 18.37 -7.78
CA ASP A 425 24.25 19.77 -8.23
C ASP A 425 25.35 20.57 -7.50
N PRO A 426 26.65 20.32 -7.76
CA PRO A 426 27.73 21.08 -7.15
C PRO A 426 27.82 22.51 -7.72
N PRO A 427 28.35 23.49 -6.97
CA PRO A 427 28.57 24.84 -7.48
C PRO A 427 29.47 24.86 -8.73
N ASP A 428 29.26 25.85 -9.60
CA ASP A 428 30.06 26.01 -10.81
C ASP A 428 31.57 26.06 -10.51
N GLY A 429 32.34 25.21 -11.20
CA GLY A 429 33.78 25.10 -11.02
C GLY A 429 34.23 24.29 -9.79
N ALA A 430 33.30 23.78 -8.96
CA ALA A 430 33.66 22.90 -7.85
C ALA A 430 34.19 21.55 -8.34
N LYS A 431 35.22 21.04 -7.66
CA LYS A 431 35.83 19.74 -7.94
C LYS A 431 35.66 18.82 -6.74
N PHE A 432 35.32 17.56 -6.97
CA PHE A 432 35.23 16.57 -5.89
C PHE A 432 36.63 16.26 -5.32
N ALA A 433 36.78 16.45 -4.02
CA ALA A 433 38.04 16.35 -3.30
C ALA A 433 38.24 14.96 -2.65
N GLY A 434 37.16 14.28 -2.26
CA GLY A 434 37.24 12.97 -1.63
C GLY A 434 35.90 12.24 -1.51
N VAL A 435 35.98 10.99 -1.07
CA VAL A 435 34.85 10.10 -0.80
C VAL A 435 35.03 9.44 0.56
N MET A 436 33.92 9.20 1.26
CA MET A 436 33.82 8.57 2.56
C MET A 436 32.70 7.53 2.51
N ILE A 437 32.90 6.39 3.16
CA ILE A 437 31.90 5.33 3.29
C ILE A 437 32.17 4.58 4.58
N GLY A 438 31.12 4.18 5.29
CA GLY A 438 31.25 3.52 6.58
C GLY A 438 29.92 3.48 7.31
N GLU A 439 29.99 3.16 8.60
CA GLU A 439 28.85 3.21 9.51
C GLU A 439 28.54 4.66 9.92
N PRO A 440 27.29 4.98 10.29
CA PRO A 440 26.89 6.35 10.65
C PRO A 440 27.72 6.98 11.79
N GLU A 441 28.22 6.15 12.71
CA GLU A 441 29.03 6.58 13.86
C GLU A 441 30.54 6.65 13.56
N ASP A 442 30.98 6.22 12.38
CA ASP A 442 32.40 6.29 12.00
C ASP A 442 32.88 7.74 11.96
N LEU A 443 34.02 8.00 12.57
CA LEU A 443 34.64 9.30 12.62
C LEU A 443 35.57 9.53 11.43
N TRP A 444 35.50 10.72 10.86
CA TRP A 444 36.33 11.16 9.74
C TRP A 444 36.97 12.51 10.06
N LEU A 445 38.25 12.67 9.71
CA LEU A 445 38.97 13.92 9.76
C LEU A 445 38.70 14.72 8.48
N LEU A 446 38.11 15.91 8.63
CA LEU A 446 37.94 16.89 7.55
C LEU A 446 38.92 18.04 7.76
N ALA A 447 39.66 18.40 6.71
CA ALA A 447 40.69 19.44 6.80
C ALA A 447 40.81 20.26 5.51
N SER A 448 41.36 21.46 5.64
CA SER A 448 41.72 22.36 4.54
C SER A 448 43.23 22.55 4.46
N ASP A 449 43.74 22.83 3.27
CA ASP A 449 45.17 23.12 3.02
C ASP A 449 45.67 24.40 3.74
N ALA A 450 44.77 25.17 4.34
CA ALA A 450 45.07 26.31 5.23
C ALA A 450 45.45 25.91 6.67
N GLY A 451 45.47 24.61 6.99
CA GLY A 451 45.89 24.08 8.30
C GLY A 451 44.79 24.01 9.36
N TYR A 452 43.52 24.10 8.95
CA TYR A 452 42.36 23.96 9.83
C TYR A 452 41.59 22.67 9.54
N GLY A 453 41.05 22.04 10.58
CA GLY A 453 40.21 20.86 10.46
C GLY A 453 39.53 20.44 11.76
N PHE A 454 38.67 19.44 11.66
CA PHE A 454 37.89 18.88 12.76
C PHE A 454 37.53 17.43 12.44
N THR A 455 37.16 16.66 13.45
CA THR A 455 36.57 15.33 13.25
C THR A 455 35.06 15.43 13.17
N ALA A 456 34.42 14.61 12.35
CA ALA A 456 32.96 14.57 12.21
C ALA A 456 32.49 13.13 12.07
N ARG A 457 31.32 12.81 12.63
CA ARG A 457 30.68 11.52 12.41
C ARG A 457 30.08 11.49 11.02
N LEU A 458 30.15 10.35 10.35
CA LEU A 458 29.64 10.19 8.99
C LEU A 458 28.16 10.60 8.88
N LYS A 459 27.33 10.33 9.90
CA LYS A 459 25.93 10.74 9.97
C LYS A 459 25.70 12.25 9.82
N ASP A 460 26.61 13.08 10.30
CA ASP A 460 26.49 14.54 10.23
C ASP A 460 26.80 15.08 8.82
N LEU A 461 27.50 14.26 8.02
CA LEU A 461 27.94 14.55 6.66
C LEU A 461 26.92 14.12 5.59
N ILE A 462 25.94 13.29 5.97
CA ILE A 462 24.89 12.80 5.07
C ILE A 462 23.95 13.94 4.69
N SER A 463 23.58 14.00 3.41
CA SER A 463 22.64 14.97 2.84
C SER A 463 21.65 14.28 1.90
N ASP A 464 20.37 14.56 2.07
CA ASP A 464 19.25 14.12 1.21
C ASP A 464 19.09 15.01 -0.04
N ARG A 465 19.67 16.21 -0.03
CA ARG A 465 19.58 17.18 -1.14
C ARG A 465 20.65 16.94 -2.19
N ARG A 466 20.27 17.01 -3.47
CA ARG A 466 21.20 16.99 -4.62
C ARG A 466 22.23 18.13 -4.60
N ALA A 467 21.84 19.30 -4.11
CA ALA A 467 22.74 20.45 -3.91
C ALA A 467 23.72 20.26 -2.73
N GLY A 468 23.63 19.16 -1.99
CA GLY A 468 24.47 18.88 -0.84
C GLY A 468 24.29 19.83 0.34
N LYS A 469 25.15 19.67 1.34
CA LYS A 469 25.18 20.46 2.58
C LYS A 469 26.58 21.03 2.81
N THR A 470 26.67 22.30 3.19
CA THR A 470 27.96 22.89 3.57
C THR A 470 28.40 22.39 4.94
N VAL A 471 29.53 21.68 4.98
CA VAL A 471 30.09 21.10 6.21
C VAL A 471 31.41 21.77 6.57
N LEU A 472 32.36 21.83 5.63
CA LEU A 472 33.67 22.44 5.86
C LEU A 472 33.65 23.88 5.33
N SER A 473 33.89 24.86 6.19
CA SER A 473 34.05 26.26 5.80
C SER A 473 35.48 26.49 5.32
N VAL A 474 35.69 26.43 4.01
CA VAL A 474 37.00 26.55 3.38
C VAL A 474 37.45 28.02 3.38
N PRO A 475 38.63 28.36 3.93
CA PRO A 475 39.17 29.72 3.85
C PRO A 475 39.42 30.20 2.43
N GLU A 476 39.51 31.52 2.25
CA GLU A 476 39.81 32.15 0.96
C GLU A 476 41.08 31.56 0.31
N ASN A 477 40.98 31.16 -0.97
CA ASN A 477 42.03 30.49 -1.77
C ASN A 477 42.54 29.15 -1.23
N ALA A 478 41.89 28.59 -0.21
CA ALA A 478 42.20 27.27 0.34
C ALA A 478 41.42 26.17 -0.40
N HIS A 479 41.90 24.93 -0.27
CA HIS A 479 41.28 23.73 -0.81
C HIS A 479 41.00 22.71 0.28
N VAL A 480 40.00 21.87 0.04
CA VAL A 480 39.70 20.70 0.89
C VAL A 480 40.75 19.62 0.65
N LEU A 481 41.28 19.07 1.73
CA LEU A 481 42.15 17.89 1.70
C LEU A 481 41.30 16.61 1.67
N ALA A 482 41.91 15.51 1.23
CA ALA A 482 41.24 14.22 1.24
C ALA A 482 40.81 13.87 2.69
N PRO A 483 39.54 13.49 2.91
CA PRO A 483 39.08 13.09 4.23
C PRO A 483 39.78 11.80 4.66
N ALA A 484 40.13 11.70 5.94
CA ALA A 484 40.83 10.52 6.47
C ALA A 484 39.97 9.82 7.54
N PRO A 485 39.80 8.49 7.49
CA PRO A 485 39.05 7.76 8.51
C PRO A 485 39.79 7.80 9.85
N VAL A 486 39.06 7.87 10.95
CA VAL A 486 39.60 7.81 12.33
C VAL A 486 39.25 6.43 12.91
N PRO A 487 40.13 5.43 12.76
CA PRO A 487 39.80 4.04 13.11
C PRO A 487 39.80 3.79 14.63
N SER A 488 40.53 4.59 15.41
CA SER A 488 40.61 4.44 16.87
C SER A 488 40.88 5.77 17.58
N PRO A 489 40.47 5.93 18.84
CA PRO A 489 40.77 7.12 19.64
C PRO A 489 42.27 7.28 19.96
N ASP A 490 43.03 6.18 19.93
CA ASP A 490 44.48 6.16 20.15
C ASP A 490 45.29 6.51 18.90
N SER A 491 44.61 6.90 17.81
CA SER A 491 45.26 7.26 16.55
C SER A 491 45.96 8.62 16.64
N LEU A 492 47.05 8.76 15.86
CA LEU A 492 47.73 10.03 15.65
C LEU A 492 47.26 10.68 14.35
N VAL A 493 46.90 11.95 14.41
CA VAL A 493 46.73 12.79 13.22
C VAL A 493 48.11 13.24 12.77
N ALA A 494 48.51 12.87 11.55
CA ALA A 494 49.76 13.27 10.93
C ALA A 494 49.48 14.27 9.80
N VAL A 495 50.14 15.42 9.85
CA VAL A 495 49.99 16.51 8.87
C VAL A 495 51.35 16.96 8.36
N VAL A 496 51.46 17.20 7.06
CA VAL A 496 52.70 17.67 6.43
C VAL A 496 52.49 19.00 5.71
N SER A 497 53.45 19.91 5.87
CA SER A 497 53.45 21.19 5.17
C SER A 497 54.27 21.14 3.89
N SER A 498 54.03 22.12 3.00
CA SER A 498 54.81 22.32 1.77
C SER A 498 56.29 22.63 2.00
N GLU A 499 56.69 22.95 3.25
CA GLU A 499 58.10 23.10 3.64
C GLU A 499 58.77 21.75 3.99
N GLY A 500 58.04 20.63 3.92
CA GLY A 500 58.55 19.29 4.26
C GLY A 500 58.68 19.07 5.76
N LYS A 501 57.81 19.70 6.56
CA LYS A 501 57.74 19.51 8.02
C LYS A 501 56.51 18.68 8.37
N LEU A 502 56.72 17.63 9.16
CA LEU A 502 55.71 16.70 9.63
C LEU A 502 55.41 16.97 11.10
N LEU A 503 54.13 17.02 11.45
CA LEU A 503 53.65 17.07 12.83
C LEU A 503 52.67 15.92 13.03
N ALA A 504 52.83 15.17 14.12
CA ALA A 504 51.87 14.18 14.59
C ALA A 504 51.33 14.60 15.96
N PHE A 505 50.05 14.37 16.24
CA PHE A 505 49.44 14.61 17.55
C PHE A 505 48.23 13.69 17.77
N PRO A 506 47.83 13.40 19.02
CA PRO A 506 46.66 12.57 19.31
C PRO A 506 45.38 13.10 18.67
N VAL A 507 44.59 12.20 18.05
CA VAL A 507 43.31 12.60 17.42
C VAL A 507 42.32 13.17 18.42
N GLY A 508 42.40 12.77 19.70
CA GLY A 508 41.58 13.33 20.79
C GLY A 508 41.79 14.83 21.04
N GLU A 509 42.87 15.43 20.54
CA GLU A 509 43.07 16.89 20.60
C GLU A 509 42.26 17.64 19.52
N VAL A 510 41.74 16.94 18.52
CA VAL A 510 40.92 17.51 17.45
C VAL A 510 39.45 17.53 17.89
N PRO A 511 38.78 18.70 17.88
CA PRO A 511 37.38 18.76 18.28
C PRO A 511 36.48 18.04 17.27
N GLU A 512 35.49 17.35 17.80
CA GLU A 512 34.38 16.80 17.01
C GLU A 512 33.37 17.91 16.71
N MET A 513 33.07 18.17 15.44
CA MET A 513 32.14 19.21 15.01
C MET A 513 31.27 18.71 13.85
N PRO A 514 29.97 19.03 13.82
CA PRO A 514 29.09 18.64 12.70
C PRO A 514 29.29 19.51 11.45
N ARG A 515 29.84 20.72 11.61
CA ARG A 515 30.21 21.66 10.54
C ARG A 515 31.05 22.81 11.08
N GLY A 516 31.80 23.48 10.22
CA GLY A 516 32.50 24.72 10.51
C GLY A 516 33.84 24.81 9.81
N LYS A 517 34.67 25.78 10.22
CA LYS A 517 36.05 25.91 9.74
C LYS A 517 37.00 24.90 10.40
N GLY A 518 36.65 24.42 11.59
CA GLY A 518 37.53 23.61 12.43
C GLY A 518 38.58 24.42 13.17
N ASN A 519 39.37 23.70 13.97
CA ASN A 519 40.47 24.26 14.75
C ASN A 519 41.79 24.09 14.01
N LYS A 520 42.80 24.85 14.44
CA LYS A 520 44.14 24.78 13.87
C LYS A 520 44.74 23.40 14.15
N LEU A 521 45.07 22.66 13.10
CA LEU A 521 45.80 21.40 13.13
C LEU A 521 47.31 21.66 13.04
N TYR A 522 47.71 22.58 12.16
CA TYR A 522 49.09 22.97 11.92
C TYR A 522 49.20 24.49 11.79
N ASP A 523 50.28 25.09 12.32
CA ASP A 523 50.44 26.55 12.29
C ASP A 523 50.93 27.05 10.93
N ILE A 524 49.97 27.46 10.11
CA ILE A 524 50.22 28.20 8.87
C ILE A 524 49.76 29.64 9.07
N PRO A 525 50.66 30.64 8.91
CA PRO A 525 50.27 32.05 8.95
C PRO A 525 49.21 32.35 7.88
N GLY A 526 48.08 32.96 8.28
CA GLY A 526 46.96 33.18 7.37
C GLY A 526 47.29 33.97 6.10
N LYS A 527 48.26 34.89 6.17
CA LYS A 527 48.78 35.61 4.99
C LYS A 527 49.46 34.67 3.99
N LYS A 528 50.27 33.73 4.48
CA LYS A 528 50.97 32.73 3.65
C LYS A 528 50.03 31.69 3.07
N ALA A 529 49.02 31.27 3.83
CA ALA A 529 47.98 30.36 3.35
C ALA A 529 47.18 30.99 2.20
N ARG A 530 46.71 32.25 2.36
CA ARG A 530 45.98 32.97 1.30
C ARG A 530 46.82 33.24 0.06
N ALA A 531 48.11 33.50 0.25
CA ALA A 531 49.08 33.66 -0.84
C ALA A 531 49.56 32.33 -1.44
N ARG A 532 49.11 31.18 -0.88
CA ARG A 532 49.50 29.82 -1.27
C ARG A 532 51.02 29.56 -1.24
N THR A 533 51.76 30.31 -0.43
CA THR A 533 53.22 30.15 -0.28
C THR A 533 53.60 29.09 0.75
N GLU A 534 52.71 28.80 1.69
CA GLU A 534 52.86 27.73 2.68
C GLU A 534 51.50 27.08 2.88
N LEU A 535 51.43 25.77 2.70
CA LEU A 535 50.18 24.99 2.70
C LEU A 535 50.38 23.69 3.47
N MET A 536 49.28 23.15 4.00
CA MET A 536 49.22 21.76 4.49
C MET A 536 48.89 20.89 3.28
N THR A 537 49.85 20.10 2.80
CA THR A 537 49.70 19.38 1.52
C THR A 537 48.96 18.07 1.67
N ALA A 538 49.08 17.41 2.82
CA ALA A 538 48.36 16.17 3.12
C ALA A 538 48.14 15.99 4.62
N ALA A 539 47.12 15.19 4.96
CA ALA A 539 46.79 14.76 6.30
C ALA A 539 46.38 13.28 6.27
N ALA A 540 46.76 12.52 7.29
CA ALA A 540 46.34 11.14 7.50
C ALA A 540 46.15 10.86 8.99
N VAL A 541 45.34 9.86 9.31
CA VAL A 541 45.14 9.41 10.70
C VAL A 541 45.67 7.99 10.80
N VAL A 542 46.64 7.80 11.69
CA VAL A 542 47.43 6.56 11.79
C VAL A 542 47.09 5.90 13.13
N PRO A 543 46.55 4.67 13.15
CA PRO A 543 46.39 3.93 14.39
C PRO A 543 47.70 3.29 14.87
N PRO A 544 47.80 2.87 16.14
CA PRO A 544 49.03 2.32 16.72
C PRO A 544 49.65 1.10 16.04
N ASN A 545 48.85 0.37 15.27
CA ASN A 545 49.25 -0.83 14.55
C ASN A 545 49.52 -0.57 13.06
N ALA A 546 49.55 0.68 12.60
CA ALA A 546 49.76 1.03 11.19
C ALA A 546 51.06 1.83 10.97
N SER A 547 51.49 1.87 9.72
CA SER A 547 52.57 2.74 9.25
C SER A 547 52.02 3.90 8.44
N LEU A 548 52.67 5.05 8.52
CA LEU A 548 52.34 6.22 7.71
C LEU A 548 53.08 6.14 6.36
N VAL A 549 52.34 6.18 5.27
CA VAL A 549 52.91 6.20 3.92
C VAL A 549 52.87 7.62 3.37
N LEU A 550 54.02 8.12 2.94
CA LEU A 550 54.18 9.41 2.27
C LEU A 550 54.43 9.18 0.77
N TRP A 551 53.64 9.83 -0.07
CA TRP A 551 53.77 9.77 -1.52
C TRP A 551 54.30 11.09 -2.09
N SER A 552 55.31 10.99 -2.94
CA SER A 552 55.87 12.10 -3.74
C SER A 552 55.87 11.65 -5.19
N GLY A 553 54.83 12.02 -5.95
CA GLY A 553 54.54 11.38 -7.23
C GLY A 553 54.38 9.86 -7.08
N GLU A 554 55.17 9.08 -7.82
CA GLU A 554 55.15 7.61 -7.81
C GLU A 554 56.01 6.98 -6.70
N THR A 555 56.85 7.77 -6.02
CA THR A 555 57.75 7.26 -4.98
C THR A 555 57.03 7.25 -3.62
N GLU A 556 57.02 6.09 -2.95
CA GLU A 556 56.54 5.95 -1.58
C GLU A 556 57.67 5.90 -0.55
N ARG A 557 57.40 6.43 0.64
CA ARG A 557 58.22 6.27 1.85
C ARG A 557 57.34 5.93 3.03
N VAL A 558 57.76 4.95 3.83
CA VAL A 558 56.99 4.42 4.96
C VAL A 558 57.65 4.83 6.27
N ILE A 559 56.89 5.45 7.16
CA ILE A 559 57.26 5.73 8.55
C ILE A 559 56.50 4.75 9.44
N GLU A 560 57.23 3.84 10.08
CA GLU A 560 56.66 2.93 11.06
C GLU A 560 56.12 3.69 12.27
N TRP A 561 55.10 3.14 12.96
CA TRP A 561 54.50 3.77 14.15
C TRP A 561 55.52 4.25 15.18
N ARG A 562 56.57 3.46 15.42
CA ARG A 562 57.65 3.76 16.37
C ARG A 562 58.47 4.98 15.94
N ASP A 563 58.75 5.11 14.64
CA ASP A 563 59.48 6.24 14.08
C ASP A 563 58.61 7.51 14.00
N LEU A 564 57.29 7.34 13.87
CA LEU A 564 56.34 8.46 13.85
C LEU A 564 56.37 9.24 15.17
N GLN A 565 56.72 8.59 16.28
CA GLN A 565 56.85 9.22 17.60
C GLN A 565 57.87 10.38 17.60
N ALA A 566 58.89 10.35 16.73
CA ALA A 566 59.86 11.45 16.62
C ALA A 566 59.26 12.76 16.07
N TYR A 567 58.05 12.70 15.50
CA TYR A 567 57.33 13.85 14.95
C TYR A 567 56.13 14.24 15.82
N VAL A 568 55.94 13.60 16.97
CA VAL A 568 54.86 13.92 17.90
C VAL A 568 55.16 15.24 18.60
N GLY A 569 54.19 16.16 18.57
CA GLY A 569 54.25 17.46 19.24
C GLY A 569 52.85 17.95 19.59
N GLU A 570 52.74 19.17 20.14
CA GLU A 570 51.42 19.73 20.45
C GLU A 570 50.70 20.16 19.17
N ARG A 571 49.37 19.97 19.12
CA ARG A 571 48.54 20.45 18.02
C ARG A 571 48.76 21.95 17.80
N ALA A 572 48.73 22.37 16.53
CA ALA A 572 48.93 23.76 16.10
C ALA A 572 50.36 24.29 16.27
N GLN A 573 51.38 23.42 16.31
CA GLN A 573 52.78 23.81 16.15
C GLN A 573 53.26 23.66 14.68
N ARG A 574 54.53 24.00 14.40
CA ARG A 574 55.13 23.96 13.05
C ARG A 574 55.85 22.65 12.71
N GLY A 575 55.72 21.62 13.55
CA GLY A 575 56.27 20.28 13.29
C GLY A 575 57.80 20.21 13.11
N THR A 576 58.29 19.02 12.81
CA THR A 576 59.71 18.72 12.65
C THR A 576 60.03 18.45 11.18
N VAL A 577 61.20 18.90 10.72
CA VAL A 577 61.65 18.66 9.33
C VAL A 577 61.83 17.16 9.11
N LEU A 578 61.35 16.65 7.97
CA LEU A 578 61.53 15.25 7.60
C LEU A 578 63.03 14.86 7.55
N LYS A 579 63.34 13.60 7.91
CA LYS A 579 64.70 13.04 7.90
C LYS A 579 65.43 13.34 6.57
N ARG A 580 66.74 13.58 6.63
CA ARG A 580 67.58 13.88 5.45
C ARG A 580 67.47 12.74 4.42
N GLY A 581 67.19 13.08 3.16
CA GLY A 581 67.00 12.11 2.07
C GLY A 581 65.53 11.75 1.76
N TRP A 582 64.57 12.28 2.54
CA TRP A 582 63.15 12.15 2.26
C TRP A 582 62.67 13.23 1.28
N PRO A 583 61.69 12.92 0.41
CA PRO A 583 61.10 13.92 -0.47
C PRO A 583 60.42 15.01 0.35
N ARG A 584 60.62 16.28 -0.06
CA ARG A 584 60.00 17.43 0.61
C ARG A 584 58.61 17.75 0.06
N ASN A 585 58.33 17.35 -1.17
CA ASN A 585 57.06 17.56 -1.84
C ASN A 585 56.21 16.31 -1.61
N ILE A 586 55.40 16.30 -0.55
CA ILE A 586 54.47 15.21 -0.26
C ILE A 586 53.09 15.58 -0.80
N ASP A 587 52.58 14.79 -1.73
CA ASP A 587 51.31 15.04 -2.42
C ASP A 587 50.14 14.27 -1.77
N ARG A 588 50.43 13.12 -1.16
CA ARG A 588 49.43 12.24 -0.53
C ARG A 588 50.01 11.53 0.68
N MET A 589 49.15 11.32 1.69
CA MET A 589 49.45 10.53 2.88
C MET A 589 48.32 9.53 3.12
N GLU A 590 48.66 8.35 3.61
CA GLU A 590 47.69 7.34 4.03
C GLU A 590 48.25 6.46 5.15
N ALA A 591 47.37 5.86 5.94
CA ALA A 591 47.76 4.82 6.90
C ALA A 591 47.71 3.45 6.23
N ARG A 592 48.80 2.69 6.33
CA ARG A 592 48.90 1.31 5.85
C ARG A 592 48.87 0.36 7.04
N LEU A 593 47.82 -0.45 7.11
CA LEU A 593 47.73 -1.56 8.07
C LEU A 593 48.69 -2.68 7.63
N PRO A 594 49.28 -3.43 8.56
CA PRO A 594 50.08 -4.61 8.25
C PRO A 594 49.23 -5.62 7.49
N ALA A 595 49.83 -6.28 6.51
CA ALA A 595 49.19 -7.39 5.82
C ALA A 595 48.82 -8.46 6.86
N GLN A 596 47.56 -8.88 6.92
CA GLN A 596 47.19 -10.06 7.68
C GLN A 596 47.79 -11.26 6.96
N ASP A 597 48.75 -11.96 7.60
CA ASP A 597 49.20 -13.28 7.17
C ASP A 597 47.98 -14.21 7.18
N GLY A 598 47.39 -14.41 6.01
CA GLY A 598 46.45 -15.51 5.79
C GLY A 598 47.17 -16.83 6.03
N ASN A 599 46.45 -17.76 6.67
CA ASN A 599 46.77 -19.18 6.82
C ASN A 599 47.46 -19.64 8.13
N LYS A 600 46.81 -19.41 9.28
CA LYS A 600 46.88 -20.31 10.45
C LYS A 600 45.50 -20.39 11.14
N GLY A 601 44.54 -21.00 10.47
CA GLY A 601 43.18 -21.11 11.00
C GLY A 601 42.39 -22.35 10.61
N ASP A 602 43.03 -23.38 10.04
CA ASP A 602 42.31 -24.55 9.48
C ASP A 602 42.91 -25.92 9.87
N LYS A 603 43.59 -25.99 11.02
CA LYS A 603 44.12 -27.26 11.58
C LYS A 603 43.73 -27.54 13.03
N ALA A 604 42.69 -26.88 13.56
CA ALA A 604 42.27 -27.05 14.96
C ALA A 604 40.92 -27.78 15.16
N GLU A 605 40.29 -28.33 14.12
CA GLU A 605 38.98 -29.00 14.24
C GLU A 605 38.95 -30.49 13.89
N LYS A 606 40.10 -31.19 13.92
CA LYS A 606 40.14 -32.66 13.67
C LYS A 606 40.64 -33.54 14.81
N ASN A 607 40.90 -33.01 16.00
CA ASN A 607 41.26 -33.81 17.18
C ASN A 607 40.40 -33.46 18.38
N ASP A 608 39.11 -33.80 18.34
CA ASP A 608 38.34 -33.97 19.58
C ASP A 608 37.13 -34.89 19.41
N LYS A 609 37.38 -36.15 19.01
CA LYS A 609 36.45 -37.27 19.21
C LYS A 609 37.22 -38.54 19.52
N SER A 610 37.84 -38.55 20.69
CA SER A 610 38.18 -39.78 21.40
C SER A 610 38.02 -39.50 22.88
N ASP A 611 36.97 -40.06 23.47
CA ASP A 611 37.00 -40.84 24.71
C ASP A 611 35.74 -40.59 25.54
N LYS A 612 34.82 -41.56 25.48
CA LYS A 612 33.89 -41.93 26.55
C LYS A 612 33.22 -43.23 26.16
N GLY A 613 33.87 -44.32 26.57
CA GLY A 613 33.30 -45.65 26.54
C GLY A 613 32.12 -45.78 27.50
N VAL A 614 31.08 -46.47 27.04
CA VAL A 614 30.18 -47.24 27.91
C VAL A 614 30.05 -48.63 27.31
N LYS A 615 30.42 -49.62 28.12
CA LYS A 615 30.28 -51.06 27.89
C LYS A 615 28.81 -51.47 27.93
N SER A 616 28.39 -52.37 27.02
CA SER A 616 27.60 -53.57 27.37
C SER A 616 27.37 -54.51 26.17
N ASP A 617 27.69 -55.79 26.39
CA ASP A 617 27.29 -57.07 25.75
C ASP A 617 27.26 -57.22 24.21
N LYS A 618 28.08 -58.07 23.58
CA LYS A 618 28.19 -59.56 23.59
C LYS A 618 26.93 -60.33 23.15
N GLY A 619 27.09 -61.01 22.00
CA GLY A 619 26.32 -62.17 21.54
C GLY A 619 25.48 -61.86 20.29
N ASP A 620 25.47 -62.63 19.21
CA ASP A 620 26.13 -63.87 18.84
C ASP A 620 26.04 -64.01 17.30
N LYS A 621 26.99 -64.76 16.74
CA LYS A 621 27.07 -65.46 15.44
C LYS A 621 26.22 -65.03 14.24
N GLY A 622 26.92 -64.90 13.11
CA GLY A 622 26.34 -65.01 11.79
C GLY A 622 25.85 -66.41 11.45
N ASP A 623 25.04 -66.49 10.39
CA ASP A 623 24.95 -67.68 9.57
C ASP A 623 24.76 -67.29 8.09
N LYS A 624 25.27 -68.18 7.24
CA LYS A 624 25.37 -68.11 5.79
C LYS A 624 24.09 -68.59 5.11
N GLY A 625 23.90 -68.14 3.87
CA GLY A 625 23.14 -68.83 2.81
C GLY A 625 21.62 -68.63 2.91
N ASP A 626 20.82 -68.79 1.88
CA ASP A 626 21.00 -69.26 0.50
C ASP A 626 19.63 -69.00 -0.18
N LYS A 627 19.60 -68.72 -1.48
CA LYS A 627 18.41 -68.69 -2.40
C LYS A 627 17.31 -67.65 -2.08
N GLY A 628 16.73 -66.93 -3.04
CA GLY A 628 16.38 -67.32 -4.41
C GLY A 628 14.87 -67.58 -4.45
N ASP A 629 14.08 -66.50 -4.61
CA ASP A 629 12.92 -66.32 -5.50
C ASP A 629 12.27 -64.95 -5.26
#